data_AF-A0A519J9B5-F1
#
_entry.id   AF-A0A519J9B5-F1
#
_cell.length_a   1.000
_cell.length_b   1.000
_cell.length_c   1.000
_cell.angle_alpha   90.00
_cell.angle_beta   90.00
_cell.angle_gamma   90.00
#
_symmetry.space_group_name_H-M   'P 1'
#
loop_
_entity.id
_entity.type
_entity.pdbx_description
1 polymer ?
#
loop_
_entity_poly.entity_id
_entity_poly.type
_entity_poly.pdbx_seq_one_letter_code
_entity_poly.pdbx_strand_id
1 'polypeptide(L)'
;MQDISQRRRLPRTRYVTASPETWGLIRGAYLSGMSAPAVAARFGVSETSIRRRAGREGWTKTAFAARVTPWLIPPGARAIAKAGVGPASADAAGSDPQAAREAEVLDHWRAPLRIRPDDLARKALAGAMSALKAGEGLNALRLARAAAEIARLDAVLEWGDEDLADAEANAEFRYQQMQLFIRERALDLAEDLVAGRDLPGPYADLKTDLARRRAVEAEVDRGADQAGAGVSG
;
A
#
# COMPACT_ATOMS: atom_id res chain seq x y z
N MET A 1 9.87 -53.74 35.42
CA MET A 1 8.78 -53.28 34.53
C MET A 1 8.84 -51.76 34.47
N GLN A 2 8.97 -51.22 33.27
CA GLN A 2 9.03 -49.79 32.97
C GLN A 2 7.63 -49.18 33.11
N ASP A 3 7.55 -47.91 33.52
CA ASP A 3 6.60 -47.01 32.87
C ASP A 3 7.18 -45.60 32.74
N ILE A 4 6.76 -44.95 31.66
CA ILE A 4 7.52 -44.01 30.85
C ILE A 4 7.02 -42.60 31.18
N SER A 5 7.86 -41.80 31.81
CA SER A 5 7.65 -40.35 31.95
C SER A 5 7.68 -39.69 30.57
N GLN A 6 6.51 -39.56 29.94
CA GLN A 6 6.27 -38.82 28.70
C GLN A 6 6.51 -37.33 28.94
N ARG A 7 7.76 -36.88 28.85
CA ARG A 7 8.10 -35.45 28.79
C ARG A 7 7.56 -34.89 27.47
N ARG A 8 6.48 -34.11 27.54
CA ARG A 8 5.96 -33.30 26.42
C ARG A 8 7.11 -32.51 25.78
N ARG A 9 7.53 -32.90 24.57
CA ARG A 9 8.51 -32.14 23.79
C ARG A 9 7.81 -30.89 23.25
N LEU A 10 8.26 -29.71 23.68
CA LEU A 10 7.82 -28.45 23.05
C LEU A 10 8.24 -28.45 21.57
N PRO A 11 7.43 -27.87 20.67
CA PRO A 11 7.77 -27.79 19.26
C PRO A 11 9.09 -27.04 19.06
N ARG A 12 10.02 -27.62 18.28
CA ARG A 12 11.24 -26.94 17.83
C ARG A 12 10.83 -25.76 16.96
N THR A 13 10.80 -24.56 17.54
CA THR A 13 10.72 -23.31 16.77
C THR A 13 11.98 -23.20 15.92
N ARG A 14 11.88 -23.52 14.63
CA ARG A 14 12.92 -23.20 13.65
C ARG A 14 12.98 -21.68 13.56
N TYR A 15 14.05 -21.08 14.09
CA TYR A 15 14.34 -19.68 13.86
C TYR A 15 14.65 -19.50 12.37
N VAL A 16 13.71 -18.91 11.63
CA VAL A 16 13.93 -18.55 10.22
C VAL A 16 14.75 -17.27 10.21
N THR A 17 16.06 -17.40 9.99
CA THR A 17 16.94 -16.26 9.73
C THR A 17 16.80 -15.88 8.26
N ALA A 18 16.03 -14.84 7.98
CA ALA A 18 15.91 -14.29 6.62
C ALA A 18 17.26 -13.74 6.13
N SER A 19 17.62 -14.04 4.87
CA SER A 19 18.85 -13.57 4.22
C SER A 19 18.84 -12.04 4.06
N PRO A 20 20.00 -11.37 3.90
CA PRO A 20 20.05 -9.91 3.67
C PRO A 20 19.18 -9.46 2.49
N GLU A 21 19.16 -10.24 1.42
CA GLU A 21 18.31 -10.02 0.25
C GLU A 21 16.81 -10.11 0.58
N THR A 22 16.43 -11.11 1.39
CA THR A 22 15.04 -11.25 1.89
C THR A 22 14.64 -10.04 2.74
N TRP A 23 15.55 -9.47 3.52
CA TRP A 23 15.28 -8.26 4.30
C TRP A 23 15.12 -7.02 3.43
N GLY A 24 15.80 -6.94 2.29
CA GLY A 24 15.54 -5.92 1.27
C GLY A 24 14.11 -5.98 0.73
N LEU A 25 13.62 -7.19 0.43
CA LEU A 25 12.24 -7.42 0.00
C LEU A 25 11.22 -7.05 1.07
N ILE A 26 11.48 -7.44 2.33
CA ILE A 26 10.64 -7.09 3.49
C ILE A 26 10.57 -5.58 3.68
N ARG A 27 11.70 -4.88 3.54
CA ARG A 27 11.79 -3.41 3.64
C ARG A 27 10.97 -2.73 2.55
N GLY A 28 11.11 -3.16 1.30
CA GLY A 28 10.34 -2.63 0.17
C GLY A 28 8.84 -2.78 0.38
N ALA A 29 8.38 -3.95 0.80
CA ALA A 29 6.97 -4.20 1.10
C ALA A 29 6.44 -3.39 2.29
N TYR A 30 7.26 -3.20 3.34
CA TYR A 30 6.87 -2.41 4.51
C TYR A 30 6.76 -0.90 4.18
N LEU A 31 7.67 -0.39 3.35
CA LEU A 31 7.70 1.01 2.94
C LEU A 31 6.67 1.34 1.85
N SER A 32 6.26 0.36 1.03
CA SER A 32 5.18 0.53 0.04
C SER A 32 3.77 0.68 0.65
N GLY A 33 3.67 0.71 1.98
CA GLY A 33 2.42 0.94 2.70
C GLY A 33 1.80 -0.30 3.33
N MET A 34 2.31 -1.49 3.01
CA MET A 34 1.83 -2.74 3.61
C MET A 34 2.01 -2.73 5.15
N SER A 35 1.06 -3.30 5.88
CA SER A 35 1.11 -3.34 7.35
C SER A 35 2.13 -4.38 7.83
N ALA A 36 2.77 -4.15 8.98
CA ALA A 36 3.75 -5.10 9.54
C ALA A 36 3.18 -6.53 9.72
N PRO A 37 1.91 -6.73 10.14
CA PRO A 37 1.30 -8.06 10.18
C PRO A 37 1.18 -8.72 8.81
N ALA A 38 0.81 -7.97 7.77
CA ALA A 38 0.68 -8.49 6.41
C ALA A 38 2.05 -8.88 5.82
N VAL A 39 3.08 -8.07 6.08
CA VAL A 39 4.46 -8.38 5.68
C VAL A 39 4.99 -9.61 6.43
N ALA A 40 4.73 -9.71 7.73
CA ALA A 40 5.10 -10.85 8.55
C ALA A 40 4.51 -12.17 8.02
N ALA A 41 3.21 -12.17 7.71
CA ALA A 41 2.52 -13.33 7.15
C ALA A 41 3.09 -13.74 5.78
N ARG A 42 3.41 -12.77 4.92
CA ARG A 42 3.90 -13.02 3.55
C ARG A 42 5.30 -13.62 3.52
N PHE A 43 6.19 -13.18 4.41
CA PHE A 43 7.60 -13.57 4.40
C PHE A 43 7.95 -14.60 5.50
N GLY A 44 6.97 -15.05 6.28
CA GLY A 44 7.18 -16.04 7.35
C GLY A 44 8.09 -15.55 8.48
N VAL A 45 8.10 -14.24 8.72
CA VAL A 45 8.92 -13.59 9.77
C VAL A 45 8.03 -13.01 10.86
N SER A 46 8.57 -12.82 12.07
CA SER A 46 7.80 -12.24 13.17
C SER A 46 7.61 -10.72 13.00
N GLU A 47 6.43 -10.22 13.35
CA GLU A 47 6.16 -8.77 13.34
C GLU A 47 7.16 -7.99 14.22
N THR A 48 7.51 -8.57 15.37
CA THR A 48 8.47 -8.01 16.32
C THR A 48 9.86 -7.83 15.69
N SER A 49 10.28 -8.78 14.85
CA SER A 49 11.55 -8.68 14.13
C SER A 49 11.55 -7.58 13.06
N ILE A 50 10.40 -7.37 12.38
CA ILE A 50 10.23 -6.25 11.44
C ILE A 50 10.30 -4.92 12.18
N ARG A 51 9.54 -4.74 13.27
CA ARG A 51 9.51 -3.49 14.05
C ARG A 51 10.88 -3.15 14.66
N ARG A 52 11.55 -4.14 15.25
CA ARG A 52 12.90 -3.97 15.82
C ARG A 52 13.93 -3.58 14.77
N ARG A 53 13.83 -4.14 13.56
CA ARG A 53 14.73 -3.81 12.46
C ARG A 53 14.41 -2.45 11.85
N ALA A 54 13.13 -2.14 11.66
CA ALA A 54 12.66 -0.83 11.22
C ALA A 54 13.14 0.29 12.14
N GLY A 55 13.12 0.08 13.46
CA GLY A 55 13.66 1.04 14.43
C GLY A 55 15.18 1.18 14.36
N ARG A 56 15.92 0.08 14.17
CA ARG A 56 17.39 0.09 14.10
C ARG A 56 17.93 0.71 12.80
N GLU A 57 17.28 0.43 11.68
CA GLU A 57 17.69 0.85 10.35
C GLU A 57 16.93 2.09 9.86
N GLY A 58 16.10 2.71 10.73
CA GLY A 58 15.41 3.96 10.45
C GLY A 58 14.36 3.88 9.34
N TRP A 59 13.70 2.72 9.16
CA TRP A 59 12.65 2.53 8.15
C TRP A 59 11.39 3.32 8.56
N THR A 60 11.41 4.62 8.30
CA THR A 60 10.32 5.54 8.64
C THR A 60 9.47 5.80 7.40
N LYS A 61 8.18 5.44 7.50
CA LYS A 61 7.19 5.66 6.43
C LYS A 61 7.09 7.15 6.04
N THR A 62 7.30 8.05 7.00
CA THR A 62 7.33 9.52 6.80
C THR A 62 8.55 10.00 6.02
N ALA A 63 9.77 9.53 6.33
CA ALA A 63 10.97 9.91 5.57
C ALA A 63 10.98 9.30 4.15
N PHE A 64 10.37 8.12 3.99
CA PHE A 64 10.19 7.49 2.69
C PHE A 64 9.14 8.23 1.85
N ALA A 65 7.97 8.57 2.41
CA ALA A 65 6.95 9.35 1.72
C ALA A 65 7.48 10.73 1.29
N ALA A 66 8.28 11.40 2.13
CA ALA A 66 8.93 12.67 1.79
C ALA A 66 9.95 12.55 0.63
N ARG A 67 10.56 11.37 0.44
CA ARG A 67 11.51 11.10 -0.66
C ARG A 67 10.83 10.69 -1.97
N VAL A 68 9.76 9.91 -1.88
CA VAL A 68 9.06 9.35 -3.04
C VAL A 68 8.01 10.33 -3.60
N THR A 69 7.52 11.26 -2.79
CA THR A 69 6.53 12.25 -3.23
C THR A 69 6.88 13.65 -2.69
N PRO A 70 7.88 14.33 -3.28
CA PRO A 70 8.34 15.64 -2.80
C PRO A 70 7.25 16.73 -2.78
N TRP A 71 6.18 16.57 -3.57
CA TRP A 71 5.09 17.54 -3.70
C TRP A 71 3.88 17.27 -2.78
N LEU A 72 3.88 16.19 -2.00
CA LEU A 72 2.76 15.81 -1.11
C LEU A 72 3.06 16.13 0.37
N ILE A 73 3.85 17.17 0.64
CA ILE A 73 4.13 17.62 2.01
C ILE A 73 2.93 18.46 2.49
N PRO A 74 2.17 18.03 3.52
CA PRO A 74 1.13 18.87 4.10
C PRO A 74 1.76 20.13 4.72
N PRO A 75 1.14 21.31 4.62
CA PRO A 75 1.70 22.59 5.07
C PRO A 75 1.96 22.73 6.60
N GLY A 76 1.85 21.65 7.38
CA GLY A 76 2.21 21.60 8.80
C GLY A 76 3.51 20.84 9.14
N ALA A 77 4.03 20.00 8.23
CA ALA A 77 5.20 19.17 8.53
C ALA A 77 6.53 19.94 8.49
N ARG A 78 6.55 21.13 7.87
CA ARG A 78 7.75 21.98 7.73
C ARG A 78 8.08 22.77 9.00
N ALA A 79 7.15 22.89 9.94
CA ALA A 79 7.31 23.71 11.15
C ALA A 79 8.07 23.01 12.30
N ILE A 80 8.14 21.67 12.32
CA ILE A 80 8.77 20.93 13.44
C ILE A 80 10.29 20.75 13.21
N ALA A 81 10.80 20.97 11.99
CA ALA A 81 12.22 20.80 11.67
C ALA A 81 13.10 22.05 11.95
N LYS A 82 12.53 23.15 12.46
CA LYS A 82 13.24 24.44 12.60
C LYS A 82 13.72 24.75 14.03
N ALA A 83 13.95 23.73 14.85
CA ALA A 83 14.61 23.87 16.14
C ALA A 83 15.69 22.78 16.29
N GLY A 84 16.87 23.04 15.72
CA GLY A 84 18.00 22.12 15.82
C GLY A 84 19.14 22.41 14.84
N VAL A 85 19.76 23.58 15.00
CA VAL A 85 21.19 23.88 14.78
C VAL A 85 21.91 23.24 13.56
N GLY A 86 22.22 24.09 12.57
CA GLY A 86 23.57 24.18 11.99
C GLY A 86 23.86 23.45 10.66
N PRO A 87 24.17 24.16 9.57
CA PRO A 87 24.44 23.59 8.25
C PRO A 87 25.93 23.25 8.07
N ALA A 88 26.24 22.12 7.46
CA ALA A 88 27.58 21.83 6.96
C ALA A 88 27.51 21.09 5.62
N SER A 89 27.91 21.85 4.59
CA SER A 89 28.59 21.46 3.36
C SER A 89 27.93 20.48 2.38
N ALA A 90 27.68 21.02 1.19
CA ALA A 90 27.75 20.29 -0.05
C ALA A 90 29.14 19.63 -0.23
N ASP A 91 29.14 18.60 -1.07
CA ASP A 91 30.29 17.90 -1.65
C ASP A 91 31.00 16.88 -0.75
N ALA A 92 30.42 15.67 -0.69
CA ALA A 92 31.14 14.38 -0.84
C ALA A 92 30.20 13.22 -0.51
N ALA A 93 29.75 12.48 -1.51
CA ALA A 93 29.45 11.06 -1.35
C ALA A 93 29.32 10.45 -2.74
N GLY A 94 30.30 9.64 -3.12
CA GLY A 94 30.26 8.86 -4.35
C GLY A 94 28.94 8.13 -4.49
N SER A 95 28.46 8.03 -5.73
CA SER A 95 27.35 7.18 -6.11
C SER A 95 27.61 5.79 -5.53
N ASP A 96 26.96 5.48 -4.41
CA ASP A 96 27.08 4.17 -3.80
C ASP A 96 26.62 3.16 -4.86
N PRO A 97 27.52 2.28 -5.37
CA PRO A 97 27.16 1.33 -6.42
C PRO A 97 26.04 0.39 -5.96
N GLN A 98 25.87 0.24 -4.64
CA GLN A 98 24.76 -0.49 -4.05
C GLN A 98 23.44 0.30 -4.13
N ALA A 99 23.47 1.62 -3.93
CA ALA A 99 22.28 2.47 -4.10
C ALA A 99 21.86 2.56 -5.57
N ALA A 100 22.82 2.57 -6.51
CA ALA A 100 22.52 2.54 -7.95
C ALA A 100 21.88 1.19 -8.36
N ARG A 101 22.42 0.06 -7.88
CA ARG A 101 21.81 -1.26 -8.09
C ARG A 101 20.44 -1.39 -7.41
N GLU A 102 20.28 -0.83 -6.22
CA GLU A 102 18.99 -0.83 -5.51
C GLU A 102 17.95 -0.01 -6.30
N ALA A 103 18.35 1.13 -6.88
CA ALA A 103 17.50 1.92 -7.75
C ALA A 103 17.12 1.16 -9.04
N GLU A 104 18.06 0.50 -9.69
CA GLU A 104 17.82 -0.32 -10.90
C GLU A 104 16.87 -1.50 -10.61
N VAL A 105 17.07 -2.19 -9.50
CA VAL A 105 16.18 -3.28 -9.06
C VAL A 105 14.80 -2.72 -8.77
N LEU A 106 14.69 -1.61 -8.03
CA LEU A 106 13.39 -1.00 -7.74
C LEU A 106 12.68 -0.50 -8.99
N ASP A 107 13.40 0.01 -9.98
CA ASP A 107 12.85 0.43 -11.27
C ASP A 107 12.34 -0.79 -12.06
N HIS A 108 13.10 -1.88 -12.07
CA HIS A 108 12.67 -3.17 -12.64
C HIS A 108 11.42 -3.75 -11.94
N TRP A 109 11.27 -3.57 -10.62
CA TRP A 109 10.08 -4.02 -9.87
C TRP A 109 8.89 -3.07 -10.00
N ARG A 110 9.12 -1.79 -10.31
CA ARG A 110 8.09 -0.78 -10.59
C ARG A 110 7.63 -0.82 -12.04
N ALA A 111 8.46 -1.35 -12.94
CA ALA A 111 8.05 -1.64 -14.29
C ALA A 111 6.78 -2.50 -14.24
N PRO A 112 5.69 -2.10 -14.92
CA PRO A 112 4.52 -2.94 -15.06
C PRO A 112 4.97 -4.32 -15.53
N LEU A 113 4.56 -5.38 -14.84
CA LEU A 113 4.87 -6.76 -15.21
C LEU A 113 4.22 -7.04 -16.57
N ARG A 114 4.91 -6.70 -17.65
CA ARG A 114 4.54 -7.07 -19.02
C ARG A 114 4.92 -8.54 -19.19
N ILE A 115 4.11 -9.43 -18.62
CA ILE A 115 4.22 -10.86 -18.90
C ILE A 115 3.74 -11.03 -20.33
N ARG A 116 4.69 -11.04 -21.27
CA ARG A 116 4.39 -11.39 -22.66
C ARG A 116 3.99 -12.86 -22.71
N PRO A 117 2.80 -13.21 -23.24
CA PRO A 117 2.35 -14.60 -23.31
C PRO A 117 3.37 -15.52 -24.00
N ASP A 118 4.05 -15.02 -25.04
CA ASP A 118 5.17 -15.69 -25.72
C ASP A 118 6.32 -16.08 -24.79
N ASP A 119 6.71 -15.21 -23.87
CA ASP A 119 7.82 -15.47 -22.94
C ASP A 119 7.41 -16.53 -21.91
N LEU A 120 6.14 -16.52 -21.52
CA LEU A 120 5.56 -17.52 -20.63
C LEU A 120 5.49 -18.90 -21.31
N ALA A 121 5.06 -18.95 -22.58
CA ALA A 121 5.03 -20.18 -23.37
C ALA A 121 6.44 -20.78 -23.55
N ARG A 122 7.44 -19.95 -23.88
CA ARG A 122 8.85 -20.38 -23.97
C ARG A 122 9.39 -20.92 -22.66
N LYS A 123 9.07 -20.26 -21.54
CA LYS A 123 9.48 -20.71 -20.20
C LYS A 123 8.84 -22.05 -19.82
N ALA A 124 7.55 -22.23 -20.13
CA ALA A 124 6.85 -23.49 -19.91
C ALA A 124 7.45 -24.63 -20.74
N LEU A 125 7.80 -24.38 -22.02
CA LEU A 125 8.46 -25.36 -22.87
C LEU A 125 9.86 -25.74 -22.34
N ALA A 126 10.65 -24.77 -21.89
CA ALA A 126 11.96 -25.02 -21.27
C ALA A 126 11.85 -25.86 -19.99
N GLY A 127 10.80 -25.61 -19.19
CA GLY A 127 10.45 -26.45 -18.04
C GLY A 127 10.06 -27.86 -18.47
N ALA A 128 9.28 -28.02 -19.54
CA ALA A 128 8.89 -29.32 -20.07
C ALA A 128 10.11 -30.16 -20.51
N MET A 129 11.06 -29.55 -21.22
CA MET A 129 12.31 -30.22 -21.61
C MET A 129 13.15 -30.64 -20.39
N SER A 130 13.19 -29.80 -19.36
CA SER A 130 13.93 -30.10 -18.13
C SER A 130 13.29 -31.26 -17.35
N ALA A 131 11.96 -31.27 -17.24
CA ALA A 131 11.20 -32.38 -16.65
C ALA A 131 11.37 -33.69 -17.44
N LEU A 132 11.43 -33.61 -18.77
CA LEU A 132 11.68 -34.76 -19.63
C LEU A 132 13.07 -35.37 -19.36
N LYS A 133 14.10 -34.53 -19.28
CA LYS A 133 15.48 -34.97 -18.94
C LYS A 133 15.57 -35.59 -17.53
N ALA A 134 14.73 -35.15 -16.61
CA ALA A 134 14.62 -35.69 -15.26
C ALA A 134 13.80 -36.98 -15.16
N GLY A 135 13.20 -37.47 -16.27
CA GLY A 135 12.35 -38.66 -16.28
C GLY A 135 10.91 -38.40 -15.82
N GLU A 136 10.51 -37.15 -15.60
CA GLU A 136 9.18 -36.76 -15.15
C GLU A 136 8.20 -36.59 -16.33
N GLY A 137 7.93 -37.67 -17.07
CA GLY A 137 7.17 -37.62 -18.32
C GLY A 137 5.77 -36.97 -18.22
N LEU A 138 5.04 -37.23 -17.13
CA LEU A 138 3.73 -36.60 -16.89
C LEU A 138 3.83 -35.08 -16.65
N ASN A 139 4.89 -34.64 -15.97
CA ASN A 139 5.13 -33.23 -15.71
C ASN A 139 5.55 -32.49 -16.99
N ALA A 140 6.43 -33.12 -17.78
CA ALA A 140 6.82 -32.63 -19.11
C ALA A 140 5.60 -32.46 -20.03
N LEU A 141 4.70 -33.45 -20.08
CA LEU A 141 3.49 -33.37 -20.89
C LEU A 141 2.56 -32.23 -20.46
N ARG A 142 2.38 -32.04 -19.15
CA ARG A 142 1.56 -30.94 -18.60
C ARG A 142 2.12 -29.58 -18.99
N LEU A 143 3.42 -29.38 -18.82
CA LEU A 143 4.09 -28.12 -19.18
C LEU A 143 4.08 -27.85 -20.68
N ALA A 144 4.25 -28.89 -21.51
CA ALA A 144 4.16 -28.77 -22.97
C ALA A 144 2.73 -28.39 -23.43
N ARG A 145 1.70 -29.01 -22.84
CA ARG A 145 0.30 -28.63 -23.12
C ARG A 145 -0.02 -27.22 -22.66
N ALA A 146 0.47 -26.81 -21.49
CA ALA A 146 0.31 -25.44 -21.02
C ALA A 146 0.97 -24.43 -21.97
N ALA A 147 2.19 -24.70 -22.44
CA ALA A 147 2.86 -23.85 -23.42
C ALA A 147 2.05 -23.72 -24.73
N ALA A 148 1.51 -24.83 -25.24
CA ALA A 148 0.69 -24.84 -26.45
C ALA A 148 -0.62 -24.06 -26.28
N GLU A 149 -1.29 -24.19 -25.15
CA GLU A 149 -2.54 -23.46 -24.90
C GLU A 149 -2.28 -21.96 -24.70
N ILE A 150 -1.18 -21.57 -24.04
CA ILE A 150 -0.78 -20.16 -23.92
C ILE A 150 -0.56 -19.55 -25.30
N ALA A 151 0.19 -20.22 -26.19
CA ALA A 151 0.43 -19.74 -27.55
C ALA A 151 -0.87 -19.69 -28.40
N ARG A 152 -1.78 -20.66 -28.20
CA ARG A 152 -3.08 -20.66 -28.87
C ARG A 152 -3.95 -19.50 -28.41
N LEU A 153 -4.01 -19.25 -27.10
CA LEU A 153 -4.78 -18.14 -26.53
C LEU A 153 -4.21 -16.80 -26.92
N ASP A 154 -2.88 -16.67 -27.01
CA ASP A 154 -2.23 -15.45 -27.48
C ASP A 154 -2.57 -15.13 -28.95
N ALA A 155 -2.66 -16.16 -29.80
CA ALA A 155 -3.06 -15.99 -31.20
C ALA A 155 -4.55 -15.65 -31.40
N VAL A 156 -5.40 -15.93 -30.40
CA VAL A 156 -6.86 -15.72 -30.47
C VAL A 156 -7.27 -14.44 -29.77
N LEU A 157 -6.59 -14.09 -28.68
CA LEU A 157 -6.83 -12.87 -27.94
C LEU A 157 -6.07 -11.75 -28.63
N GLU A 158 -6.80 -10.88 -29.31
CA GLU A 158 -6.29 -9.58 -29.72
C GLU A 158 -6.09 -8.76 -28.44
N TRP A 159 -4.95 -8.97 -27.78
CA TRP A 159 -4.49 -8.10 -26.70
C TRP A 159 -4.22 -6.75 -27.35
N GLY A 160 -5.26 -5.90 -27.40
CA GLY A 160 -5.09 -4.54 -27.83
C GLY A 160 -3.94 -3.95 -27.02
N ASP A 161 -2.91 -3.46 -27.71
CA ASP A 161 -1.99 -2.49 -27.15
C ASP A 161 -2.82 -1.24 -26.86
N GLU A 162 -3.61 -1.25 -25.78
CA GLU A 162 -4.12 -0.01 -25.22
C GLU A 162 -2.88 0.80 -24.83
N ASP A 163 -2.68 1.90 -25.54
CA ASP A 163 -1.60 2.82 -25.23
C ASP A 163 -1.77 3.22 -23.76
N LEU A 164 -0.70 3.05 -22.98
CA LEU A 164 -0.71 3.35 -21.56
C LEU A 164 -1.11 4.81 -21.31
N ALA A 165 -0.76 5.70 -22.26
CA ALA A 165 -1.17 7.10 -22.25
C ALA A 165 -2.69 7.26 -22.44
N ASP A 166 -3.32 6.47 -23.31
CA ASP A 166 -4.77 6.49 -23.52
C ASP A 166 -5.53 5.90 -22.32
N ALA A 167 -4.98 4.85 -21.70
CA ALA A 167 -5.54 4.28 -20.48
C ALA A 167 -5.47 5.25 -19.28
N GLU A 168 -4.36 5.99 -19.15
CA GLU A 168 -4.16 7.00 -18.11
C GLU A 168 -5.01 8.25 -18.35
N ALA A 169 -5.08 8.76 -19.58
CA ALA A 169 -5.97 9.86 -19.95
C ALA A 169 -7.46 9.51 -19.72
N ASN A 170 -7.87 8.28 -20.03
CA ASN A 170 -9.22 7.81 -19.73
C ASN A 170 -9.48 7.65 -18.22
N ALA A 171 -8.46 7.36 -17.42
CA ALA A 171 -8.58 7.32 -15.97
C ALA A 171 -8.71 8.72 -15.38
N GLU A 172 -7.88 9.68 -15.82
CA GLU A 172 -7.95 11.08 -15.41
C GLU A 172 -9.28 11.72 -15.79
N PHE A 173 -9.75 11.49 -17.01
CA PHE A 173 -11.05 11.98 -17.47
C PHE A 173 -12.19 11.48 -16.59
N ARG A 174 -12.22 10.18 -16.28
CA ARG A 174 -13.24 9.60 -15.38
C ARG A 174 -13.14 10.18 -13.96
N TYR A 175 -11.94 10.41 -13.46
CA TYR A 175 -11.73 11.02 -12.15
C TYR A 175 -12.23 12.47 -12.10
N GLN A 176 -11.95 13.26 -13.15
CA GLN A 176 -12.46 14.64 -13.27
C GLN A 176 -13.98 14.68 -13.34
N GLN A 177 -14.61 13.79 -14.12
CA GLN A 177 -16.07 13.68 -14.19
C GLN A 177 -16.68 13.31 -12.84
N MET A 178 -16.06 12.37 -12.11
CA MET A 178 -16.50 12.01 -10.76
C MET A 178 -16.36 13.18 -9.77
N GLN A 179 -15.28 13.96 -9.85
CA GLN A 179 -15.10 15.15 -9.00
C GLN A 179 -16.15 16.23 -9.28
N LEU A 180 -16.49 16.46 -10.55
CA LEU A 180 -17.55 17.39 -10.94
C LEU A 180 -18.90 16.95 -10.39
N PHE A 181 -19.24 15.67 -10.55
CA PHE A 181 -20.47 15.10 -10.00
C PHE A 181 -20.56 15.23 -8.48
N ILE A 182 -19.47 14.90 -7.75
CA ILE A 182 -19.42 15.04 -6.29
C ILE A 182 -19.59 16.51 -5.89
N ARG A 183 -18.96 17.44 -6.61
CA ARG A 183 -19.05 18.87 -6.33
C ARG A 183 -20.47 19.39 -6.54
N GLU A 184 -21.09 19.05 -7.67
CA GLU A 184 -22.48 19.41 -7.96
C GLU A 184 -23.42 18.88 -6.88
N ARG A 185 -23.28 17.60 -6.52
CA ARG A 185 -24.09 17.00 -5.47
C ARG A 185 -23.90 17.65 -4.10
N ALA A 186 -22.67 18.05 -3.76
CA ALA A 186 -22.38 18.76 -2.53
C ALA A 186 -23.00 20.17 -2.49
N LEU A 187 -23.04 20.86 -3.63
CA LEU A 187 -23.68 22.17 -3.76
C LEU A 187 -25.20 22.08 -3.60
N ASP A 188 -25.84 21.11 -4.25
CA ASP A 188 -27.28 20.86 -4.09
C ASP A 188 -27.63 20.59 -2.63
N LEU A 189 -26.84 19.74 -1.97
CA LEU A 189 -27.03 19.40 -0.56
C LEU A 189 -26.89 20.64 0.34
N ALA A 190 -25.91 21.50 0.05
CA ALA A 190 -25.72 22.74 0.79
C ALA A 190 -26.89 23.70 0.58
N GLU A 191 -27.40 23.80 -0.64
CA GLU A 191 -28.58 24.61 -0.94
C GLU A 191 -29.82 24.08 -0.20
N ASP A 192 -30.05 22.77 -0.22
CA ASP A 192 -31.16 22.14 0.50
C ASP A 192 -31.09 22.41 2.01
N LEU A 193 -29.89 22.32 2.59
CA LEU A 193 -29.65 22.62 4.01
C LEU A 193 -29.92 24.10 4.34
N VAL A 194 -29.50 25.02 3.47
CA VAL A 194 -29.72 26.47 3.66
C VAL A 194 -31.19 26.83 3.49
N ALA A 195 -31.87 26.22 2.52
CA ALA A 195 -33.30 26.41 2.26
C ALA A 195 -34.20 25.69 3.28
N GLY A 196 -33.63 24.88 4.17
CA GLY A 196 -34.38 24.09 5.15
C GLY A 196 -35.22 22.97 4.52
N ARG A 197 -34.88 22.55 3.30
CA ARG A 197 -35.55 21.45 2.60
C ARG A 197 -35.14 20.11 3.22
N ASP A 198 -36.00 19.11 3.06
CA ASP A 198 -35.67 17.76 3.53
C ASP A 198 -34.53 17.17 2.71
N LEU A 199 -33.54 16.64 3.44
CA LEU A 199 -32.38 15.99 2.86
C LEU A 199 -32.78 14.71 2.11
N PRO A 200 -32.13 14.39 0.98
CA PRO A 200 -32.36 13.14 0.27
C PRO A 200 -32.14 11.92 1.17
N GLY A 201 -32.91 10.85 0.97
CA GLY A 201 -32.93 9.65 1.83
C GLY A 201 -31.56 9.09 2.26
N PRO A 202 -30.55 9.00 1.39
CA PRO A 202 -29.20 8.55 1.76
C PRO A 202 -28.48 9.42 2.81
N TYR A 203 -28.96 10.62 3.09
CA TYR A 203 -28.38 11.58 4.03
C TYR A 203 -29.23 11.81 5.28
N ALA A 204 -30.21 10.94 5.55
CA ALA A 204 -31.06 11.04 6.75
C ALA A 204 -30.24 10.96 8.06
N ASP A 205 -29.18 10.15 8.08
CA ASP A 205 -28.28 10.04 9.24
C ASP A 205 -27.50 11.34 9.48
N LEU A 206 -27.06 12.00 8.41
CA LEU A 206 -26.38 13.29 8.47
C LEU A 206 -27.29 14.37 9.07
N LYS A 207 -28.60 14.35 8.75
CA LYS A 207 -29.59 15.24 9.36
C LYS A 207 -29.64 15.08 10.87
N THR A 208 -29.67 13.83 11.33
CA THR A 208 -29.75 13.48 12.75
C THR A 208 -28.49 13.93 13.49
N ASP A 209 -27.32 13.75 12.89
CA ASP A 209 -26.05 14.19 13.46
C ASP A 209 -25.93 15.72 13.52
N LEU A 210 -26.40 16.45 12.50
CA LEU A 210 -26.42 17.91 12.51
C LEU A 210 -27.36 18.46 13.59
N ALA A 211 -28.53 17.86 13.78
CA ALA A 211 -29.45 18.23 14.84
C ALA A 211 -28.83 18.00 16.23
N ARG A 212 -28.12 16.86 16.42
CA ARG A 212 -27.40 16.57 17.66
C ARG A 212 -26.33 17.62 17.95
N ARG A 213 -25.54 18.02 16.94
CA ARG A 213 -24.50 19.06 17.10
C ARG A 213 -25.08 20.42 17.48
N ARG A 214 -26.17 20.84 16.83
CA ARG A 214 -26.86 22.10 17.18
C ARG A 214 -27.39 22.08 18.62
N ALA A 215 -27.89 20.95 19.10
CA ALA A 215 -28.34 20.81 20.49
C ALA A 215 -27.16 20.97 21.47
N VAL A 216 -26.01 20.36 21.18
CA VAL A 216 -24.80 20.49 21.99
C VAL A 216 -24.29 21.94 22.00
N GLU A 217 -24.22 22.59 20.84
CA GLU A 217 -23.82 24.01 20.74
C GLU A 217 -24.76 24.91 21.55
N ALA A 218 -26.07 24.71 21.46
CA ALA A 218 -27.06 25.47 22.24
C ALA A 218 -27.01 25.20 23.75
N GLU A 219 -26.50 24.05 24.20
CA GLU A 219 -26.23 23.76 25.61
C GLU A 219 -24.95 24.45 26.09
N VAL A 220 -23.91 24.47 25.27
CA VAL A 220 -22.65 25.18 25.55
C VAL A 220 -22.90 26.68 25.69
N ASP A 221 -23.66 27.29 24.77
CA ASP A 221 -24.01 28.71 24.83
C ASP A 221 -24.82 29.04 26.10
N ARG A 222 -25.82 28.21 26.44
CA ARG A 222 -26.60 28.38 27.69
C ARG A 222 -25.75 28.20 28.95
N GLY A 223 -24.72 27.36 28.91
CA GLY A 223 -23.78 27.19 30.02
C GLY A 223 -22.83 28.37 30.17
N ALA A 224 -22.40 28.97 29.05
CA ALA A 224 -21.56 30.17 29.04
C ALA A 224 -22.30 31.39 29.63
N ASP A 225 -23.58 31.57 29.28
CA ASP A 225 -24.41 32.66 29.81
C ASP A 225 -24.65 32.53 31.33
N GLN A 226 -24.83 31.31 31.83
CA GLN A 226 -25.00 31.05 33.27
C GLN A 226 -23.71 31.23 34.08
N ALA A 227 -22.54 30.93 33.49
CA ALA A 227 -21.24 31.17 34.13
C ALA A 227 -20.89 32.67 34.19
N GLY A 228 -21.33 33.47 33.21
CA GLY A 228 -21.16 34.92 33.20
C GLY A 228 -22.02 35.66 34.24
N ALA A 229 -23.22 35.15 34.53
CA ALA A 229 -24.14 35.75 35.50
C ALA A 229 -23.72 35.57 36.98
N GLY A 230 -22.79 34.64 37.28
CA GLY A 230 -22.33 34.34 38.64
C GLY A 230 -21.12 35.13 39.15
N VAL A 231 -20.53 36.03 38.33
CA VAL A 231 -19.27 36.76 38.67
C VAL A 231 -19.50 38.22 39.07
N SER A 232 -20.76 38.69 39.14
CA SER A 232 -21.11 40.01 39.69
C SER A 232 -21.97 39.86 40.94
N GLY A 233 -21.34 39.54 42.06
CA GLY A 233 -21.96 39.46 43.39
C GLY A 233 -20.92 39.71 44.48
#